data_AF-T0SPE2-F1
#
_entry.id   AF-T0SPE2-F1
#
_cell.length_a   1.000
_cell.length_b   1.000
_cell.length_c   1.000
_cell.angle_alpha   90.00
_cell.angle_beta   90.00
_cell.angle_gamma   90.00
#
_symmetry.space_group_name_H-M   'P 1'
#
loop_
_entity.id
_entity.type
_entity.pdbx_description
1 polymer ?
#
loop_
_entity_poly.entity_id
_entity_poly.type
_entity_poly.pdbx_seq_one_letter_code
_entity_poly.pdbx_strand_id
1 'polypeptide(L)'
;MKNIIFTFLILFTFNISAFSATAHESLINECKSVSKEIKKTPLLSVNKLLIRASEELAKNYDEKLLVSLVGLLKSSYSVDSNYYSIEFIYPAFTKHKVAFDKEVKKQFSKKGYKTFNENVALFENEQKVGNDPKSN
;
A
#
# COMPACT_ATOMS: atom_id res chain seq x y z
N MET A 1 -31.15 31.56 -27.88
CA MET A 1 -30.80 31.13 -26.51
C MET A 1 -30.34 29.68 -26.54
N LYS A 2 -29.08 29.40 -26.87
CA LYS A 2 -28.52 28.05 -26.96
C LYS A 2 -27.03 28.11 -26.61
N ASN A 3 -26.67 28.37 -25.35
CA ASN A 3 -25.26 28.33 -24.89
C ASN A 3 -25.10 28.24 -23.36
N ILE A 4 -26.17 27.92 -22.60
CA ILE A 4 -26.09 27.86 -21.12
C ILE A 4 -25.73 26.45 -20.62
N ILE A 5 -26.01 25.41 -21.43
CA ILE A 5 -25.81 24.01 -21.03
C ILE A 5 -24.33 23.63 -20.99
N PHE A 6 -23.48 24.24 -21.81
CA PHE A 6 -22.05 23.89 -21.89
C PHE A 6 -21.25 24.36 -20.65
N THR A 7 -21.66 25.46 -20.01
CA THR A 7 -20.96 26.01 -18.83
C THR A 7 -21.23 25.19 -17.57
N PHE A 8 -22.42 24.58 -17.45
CA PHE A 8 -22.77 23.74 -16.30
C PHE A 8 -22.05 22.38 -16.30
N LEU A 9 -21.71 21.85 -17.48
CA LEU A 9 -21.03 20.56 -17.61
C LEU A 9 -19.56 20.62 -17.15
N ILE A 10 -18.90 21.76 -17.36
CA ILE A 10 -17.48 21.96 -16.99
C ILE A 10 -17.32 22.14 -15.47
N LEU A 11 -18.28 22.80 -14.80
CA LEU A 11 -18.23 23.02 -13.35
C LEU A 11 -18.44 21.73 -12.52
N PHE A 12 -19.14 20.73 -13.08
CA PHE A 12 -19.38 19.47 -12.38
C PHE A 12 -18.14 18.56 -12.39
N THR A 13 -17.34 18.59 -13.46
CA THR A 13 -16.10 17.79 -13.55
C THR A 13 -14.98 18.30 -12.65
N PHE A 14 -14.95 19.60 -12.31
CA PHE A 14 -13.91 20.17 -11.44
C PHE A 14 -14.10 19.89 -9.94
N ASN A 15 -15.30 19.56 -9.49
CA ASN A 15 -15.56 19.32 -8.06
C ASN A 15 -15.21 17.90 -7.61
N ILE A 16 -15.21 16.91 -8.51
CA ILE A 16 -14.95 15.51 -8.16
C ILE A 16 -13.45 15.28 -7.86
N SER A 17 -12.55 16.01 -8.53
CA SER A 17 -11.10 15.87 -8.35
C SER A 17 -10.59 16.40 -6.99
N ALA A 18 -11.23 17.43 -6.41
CA ALA A 18 -10.83 17.98 -5.11
C ALA A 18 -11.14 17.05 -3.93
N PHE A 19 -12.22 16.28 -4.01
CA PHE A 19 -12.63 15.33 -2.96
C PHE A 19 -11.74 14.07 -2.94
N SER A 20 -11.32 13.60 -4.12
CA SER A 20 -10.39 12.46 -4.22
C SER A 20 -8.99 12.80 -3.67
N ALA A 21 -8.52 14.03 -3.88
CA ALA A 21 -7.21 14.46 -3.40
C ALA A 21 -7.11 14.50 -1.85
N THR A 22 -8.18 14.92 -1.17
CA THR A 22 -8.23 15.02 0.30
C THR A 22 -8.27 13.65 0.99
N ALA A 23 -9.00 12.68 0.42
CA ALA A 23 -9.01 11.30 0.93
C ALA A 23 -7.62 10.64 0.78
N HIS A 24 -6.95 10.88 -0.34
CA HIS A 24 -5.63 10.31 -0.61
C HIS A 24 -4.54 10.86 0.33
N GLU A 25 -4.54 12.18 0.57
CA GLU A 25 -3.61 12.81 1.51
C GLU A 25 -3.86 12.39 2.97
N SER A 26 -5.12 12.17 3.34
CA SER A 26 -5.48 11.60 4.65
C SER A 26 -4.86 10.22 4.86
N LEU A 27 -4.95 9.33 3.86
CA LEU A 27 -4.38 7.98 3.93
C LEU A 27 -2.85 7.99 4.07
N ILE A 28 -2.17 8.87 3.34
CA ILE A 28 -0.72 9.10 3.45
C ILE A 28 -0.35 9.53 4.88
N ASN A 29 -1.11 10.48 5.45
CA ASN A 29 -0.86 10.99 6.79
C ASN A 29 -1.17 9.95 7.87
N GLU A 30 -2.20 9.13 7.68
CA GLU A 30 -2.54 7.99 8.55
C GLU A 30 -1.38 6.99 8.59
N CYS A 31 -0.83 6.60 7.42
CA CYS A 31 0.34 5.71 7.33
C CYS A 31 1.53 6.28 8.12
N LYS A 32 1.85 7.57 7.93
CA LYS A 32 2.96 8.24 8.64
C LYS A 32 2.73 8.30 10.15
N SER A 33 1.50 8.59 10.58
CA SER A 33 1.15 8.69 11.99
C SER A 33 1.29 7.34 12.68
N VAL A 34 0.65 6.30 12.13
CA VAL A 34 0.73 4.94 12.67
C VAL A 34 2.16 4.40 12.66
N SER A 35 2.96 4.73 11.64
CA SER A 35 4.38 4.33 11.59
C SER A 35 5.19 4.82 12.81
N LYS A 36 4.86 6.01 13.34
CA LYS A 36 5.53 6.61 14.51
C LYS A 36 5.04 6.00 15.82
N GLU A 37 3.77 5.59 15.87
CA GLU A 37 3.12 5.07 17.08
C GLU A 37 2.91 3.55 17.04
N ILE A 38 3.64 2.83 16.17
CA ILE A 38 3.40 1.43 15.83
C ILE A 38 3.27 0.49 17.04
N LYS A 39 4.04 0.73 18.10
CA LYS A 39 4.01 -0.07 19.34
C LYS A 39 2.77 0.14 20.20
N LYS A 40 2.07 1.27 20.01
CA LYS A 40 0.83 1.65 20.70
C LYS A 40 -0.41 1.37 19.86
N THR A 41 -0.24 1.20 18.55
CA THR A 41 -1.34 0.91 17.64
C THR A 41 -1.67 -0.59 17.65
N PRO A 42 -2.95 -0.99 17.77
CA PRO A 42 -3.35 -2.39 17.65
C PRO A 42 -2.94 -2.98 16.29
N LEU A 43 -2.39 -4.20 16.30
CA LEU A 43 -1.92 -4.87 15.08
C LEU A 43 -3.02 -4.98 14.01
N LEU A 44 -4.27 -5.25 14.42
CA LEU A 44 -5.39 -5.29 13.49
C LEU A 44 -5.59 -3.97 12.73
N SER A 45 -5.39 -2.83 13.40
CA SER A 45 -5.51 -1.51 12.77
C SER A 45 -4.37 -1.26 11.79
N VAL A 46 -3.15 -1.69 12.14
CA VAL A 46 -1.99 -1.66 11.24
C VAL A 46 -2.25 -2.48 9.98
N ASN A 47 -2.73 -3.72 10.14
CA ASN A 47 -3.02 -4.62 9.01
C ASN A 47 -4.08 -4.03 8.07
N LYS A 48 -5.19 -3.50 8.63
CA LYS A 48 -6.22 -2.82 7.84
C LYS A 48 -5.68 -1.60 7.08
N LEU A 49 -4.73 -0.86 7.66
CA LEU A 49 -4.13 0.28 7.01
C LEU A 49 -3.17 -0.14 5.89
N LEU A 50 -2.36 -1.18 6.10
CA LEU A 50 -1.51 -1.77 5.05
C LEU A 50 -2.36 -2.22 3.84
N ILE A 51 -3.47 -2.92 4.08
CA ILE A 51 -4.39 -3.35 3.02
C ILE A 51 -4.95 -2.15 2.26
N ARG A 52 -5.56 -1.18 2.95
CA ARG A 52 -6.15 0.02 2.31
C ARG A 52 -5.14 0.78 1.46
N ALA A 53 -3.94 1.04 2.01
CA ALA A 53 -2.90 1.75 1.30
C ALA A 53 -2.32 0.95 0.11
N SER A 54 -2.22 -0.37 0.24
CA SER A 54 -1.80 -1.26 -0.84
C SER A 54 -2.81 -1.28 -1.98
N GLU A 55 -4.10 -1.44 -1.67
CA GLU A 55 -5.17 -1.42 -2.68
C GLU A 55 -5.27 -0.08 -3.39
N GLU A 56 -5.15 1.03 -2.64
CA GLU A 56 -5.19 2.37 -3.23
C GLU A 56 -3.99 2.61 -4.15
N LEU A 57 -2.78 2.26 -3.69
CA LEU A 57 -1.57 2.37 -4.49
C LEU A 57 -1.63 1.48 -5.74
N ALA A 58 -2.19 0.27 -5.62
CA ALA A 58 -2.41 -0.60 -6.75
C ALA A 58 -3.41 0.02 -7.74
N LYS A 59 -4.47 0.70 -7.30
CA LYS A 59 -5.42 1.36 -8.22
C LYS A 59 -4.76 2.53 -8.95
N ASN A 60 -4.16 3.43 -8.19
CA ASN A 60 -3.55 4.66 -8.68
C ASN A 60 -2.16 4.83 -8.06
N TYR A 61 -1.13 4.81 -8.90
CA TYR A 61 0.24 5.00 -8.42
C TYR A 61 0.43 6.42 -7.88
N ASP A 62 0.84 6.52 -6.62
CA ASP A 62 1.28 7.75 -5.97
C ASP A 62 2.59 7.48 -5.22
N GLU A 63 3.63 8.26 -5.52
CA GLU A 63 4.96 8.08 -4.93
C GLU A 63 4.98 8.37 -3.42
N LYS A 64 4.20 9.34 -2.94
CA LYS A 64 4.12 9.68 -1.52
C LYS A 64 3.42 8.58 -0.74
N LEU A 65 2.38 7.97 -1.32
CA LEU A 65 1.71 6.81 -0.74
C LEU A 65 2.65 5.61 -0.72
N LEU A 66 3.38 5.33 -1.80
CA LEU A 66 4.40 4.28 -1.82
C LEU A 66 5.43 4.45 -0.68
N VAL A 67 6.01 5.64 -0.55
CA VAL A 67 7.00 5.95 0.50
C VAL A 67 6.39 5.73 1.89
N SER A 68 5.14 6.16 2.10
CA SER A 68 4.46 6.08 3.40
C SER A 68 4.03 4.65 3.74
N LEU A 69 3.56 3.88 2.75
CA LEU A 69 3.23 2.46 2.87
C LEU A 69 4.47 1.63 3.22
N VAL A 70 5.58 1.84 2.50
CA VAL A 70 6.84 1.15 2.81
C VAL A 70 7.38 1.55 4.19
N GLY A 71 7.19 2.81 4.60
CA GLY A 71 7.51 3.26 5.95
C GLY A 71 6.70 2.53 7.02
N LEU A 72 5.38 2.38 6.80
CA LEU A 72 4.50 1.63 7.68
C LEU A 72 4.88 0.15 7.75
N LEU A 73 5.16 -0.47 6.60
CA LEU A 73 5.63 -1.84 6.51
C LEU A 73 6.93 -2.03 7.29
N LYS A 74 7.91 -1.15 7.10
CA LYS A 74 9.18 -1.17 7.84
C LYS A 74 8.96 -1.08 9.35
N SER A 75 8.12 -0.14 9.80
CA SER A 75 7.78 0.00 11.21
C SER A 75 7.11 -1.28 11.73
N SER A 76 6.19 -1.87 10.97
CA SER A 76 5.55 -3.13 11.34
C SER A 76 6.57 -4.26 11.49
N TYR A 77 7.55 -4.37 10.58
CA TYR A 77 8.64 -5.37 10.66
C TYR A 77 9.51 -5.23 11.90
N SER A 78 9.58 -4.04 12.51
CA SER A 78 10.31 -3.83 13.76
C SER A 78 9.56 -4.38 14.99
N VAL A 79 8.25 -4.62 14.86
CA VAL A 79 7.40 -5.21 15.89
C VAL A 79 7.22 -6.70 15.63
N ASP A 80 6.83 -7.06 14.41
CA ASP A 80 6.68 -8.43 13.93
C ASP A 80 7.08 -8.53 12.46
N SER A 81 8.09 -9.35 12.17
CA SER A 81 8.66 -9.55 10.83
C SER A 81 8.06 -10.74 10.07
N ASN A 82 6.87 -11.17 10.46
CA ASN A 82 6.17 -12.30 9.85
C ASN A 82 5.76 -12.03 8.39
N TYR A 83 5.78 -13.09 7.57
CA TYR A 83 5.47 -13.04 6.15
C TYR A 83 4.00 -12.68 5.84
N TYR A 84 3.05 -12.85 6.78
CA TYR A 84 1.65 -12.40 6.60
C TYR A 84 1.52 -10.90 6.27
N SER A 85 2.49 -10.08 6.69
CA SER A 85 2.54 -8.67 6.31
C SER A 85 2.71 -8.46 4.79
N ILE A 86 3.29 -9.44 4.08
CA ILE A 86 3.42 -9.44 2.63
C ILE A 86 2.05 -9.58 1.96
N GLU A 87 1.18 -10.43 2.49
CA GLU A 87 -0.18 -10.64 1.97
C GLU A 87 -0.92 -9.30 1.85
N PHE A 88 -0.82 -8.46 2.89
CA PHE A 88 -1.49 -7.17 2.94
C PHE A 88 -0.96 -6.16 1.90
N ILE A 89 0.31 -6.27 1.51
CA ILE A 89 0.95 -5.36 0.55
C ILE A 89 1.11 -5.94 -0.85
N TYR A 90 0.71 -7.20 -1.05
CA TYR A 90 0.89 -7.92 -2.30
C TYR A 90 0.22 -7.26 -3.52
N PRO A 91 -1.00 -6.67 -3.43
CA PRO A 91 -1.61 -5.95 -4.54
C PRO A 91 -0.71 -4.82 -5.09
N ALA A 92 -0.17 -3.97 -4.22
CA ALA A 92 0.74 -2.90 -4.61
C ALA A 92 2.10 -3.45 -5.08
N PHE A 93 2.65 -4.43 -4.35
CA PHE A 93 3.95 -5.02 -4.68
C PHE A 93 3.96 -5.65 -6.07
N THR A 94 2.93 -6.41 -6.43
CA THR A 94 2.87 -7.06 -7.75
C THR A 94 2.67 -6.05 -8.87
N LYS A 95 1.74 -5.10 -8.70
CA LYS A 95 1.41 -4.12 -9.74
C LYS A 95 2.51 -3.08 -9.97
N HIS A 96 3.28 -2.74 -8.93
CA HIS A 96 4.32 -1.73 -8.97
C HIS A 96 5.70 -2.25 -8.52
N LYS A 97 6.01 -3.52 -8.84
CA LYS A 97 7.16 -4.28 -8.32
C LYS A 97 8.49 -3.54 -8.31
N VAL A 98 8.87 -2.92 -9.43
CA VAL A 98 10.17 -2.24 -9.55
C VAL A 98 10.27 -1.02 -8.62
N ALA A 99 9.22 -0.20 -8.58
CA ALA A 99 9.19 0.98 -7.71
C ALA A 99 9.11 0.57 -6.23
N PHE A 100 8.31 -0.45 -5.93
CA PHE A 100 8.14 -0.96 -4.58
C PHE A 100 9.44 -1.54 -4.03
N ASP A 101 10.09 -2.46 -4.76
CA ASP A 101 11.38 -3.06 -4.36
C ASP A 101 12.46 -2.00 -4.15
N LYS A 102 12.54 -1.01 -5.05
CA LYS A 102 13.47 0.11 -4.92
C LYS A 102 13.25 0.88 -3.62
N GLU A 103 12.01 1.18 -3.27
CA GLU A 103 11.70 1.94 -2.05
C GLU A 103 11.92 1.09 -0.78
N VAL A 104 11.58 -0.20 -0.80
CA VAL A 104 11.89 -1.12 0.31
C VAL A 104 13.40 -1.19 0.54
N LYS A 105 14.19 -1.40 -0.53
CA LYS A 105 15.65 -1.46 -0.45
C LYS A 105 16.27 -0.18 0.11
N LYS A 106 15.67 0.96 -0.18
CA LYS A 106 16.09 2.28 0.32
C LYS A 106 15.77 2.45 1.81
N GLN A 107 14.59 2.01 2.26
CA GLN A 107 14.14 2.26 3.63
C GLN A 107 14.57 1.19 4.64
N PHE A 108 14.68 -0.07 4.23
CA PHE A 108 15.01 -1.18 5.11
C PHE A 108 16.51 -1.27 5.36
N SER A 109 16.91 -1.88 6.48
CA SER A 109 18.30 -2.30 6.66
C SER A 109 18.64 -3.47 5.72
N LYS A 110 19.92 -3.74 5.48
CA LYS A 110 20.34 -4.90 4.66
C LYS A 110 19.73 -6.21 5.15
N LYS A 111 19.67 -6.43 6.47
CA LYS A 111 19.03 -7.60 7.08
C LYS A 111 17.52 -7.59 6.86
N GLY A 112 16.85 -6.46 7.10
CA GLY A 112 15.41 -6.34 6.90
C GLY A 112 14.98 -6.56 5.46
N TYR A 113 15.74 -6.02 4.49
CA TYR A 113 15.50 -6.25 3.07
C TYR A 113 15.65 -7.72 2.68
N LYS A 114 16.64 -8.42 3.25
CA LYS A 114 16.80 -9.86 3.06
C LYS A 114 15.57 -10.62 3.59
N THR A 115 15.14 -10.34 4.83
CA THR A 115 13.95 -10.96 5.43
C THR A 115 12.68 -10.65 4.63
N PHE A 116 12.51 -9.42 4.13
CA PHE A 116 11.41 -9.07 3.24
C PHE A 116 11.39 -9.95 1.99
N ASN A 117 12.53 -10.13 1.30
CA ASN A 117 12.59 -10.97 0.11
C ASN A 117 12.34 -12.46 0.40
N GLU A 118 12.82 -12.96 1.54
CA GLU A 118 12.52 -14.32 2.00
C GLU A 118 11.01 -14.50 2.23
N ASN A 119 10.37 -13.54 2.89
CA ASN A 119 8.92 -13.55 3.11
C ASN A 119 8.11 -13.45 1.82
N VAL A 120 8.55 -12.63 0.86
CA VAL A 120 7.94 -12.55 -0.48
C VAL A 120 8.03 -13.89 -1.20
N ALA A 121 9.19 -14.55 -1.16
CA ALA A 121 9.37 -15.86 -1.78
C ALA A 121 8.51 -16.94 -1.12
N LEU A 122 8.39 -16.94 0.21
CA LEU A 122 7.49 -17.84 0.93
C LEU A 122 6.04 -17.65 0.49
N PHE A 123 5.56 -16.41 0.50
CA PHE A 123 4.20 -16.08 0.07
C PHE A 123 3.94 -16.47 -1.39
N GLU A 124 4.85 -16.14 -2.32
CA GLU A 124 4.72 -16.51 -3.74
C GLU A 124 4.71 -18.03 -3.95
N ASN A 125 5.39 -18.81 -3.11
CA ASN A 125 5.35 -20.27 -3.15
C ASN A 125 4.01 -20.80 -2.61
N GLU A 126 3.50 -20.25 -1.52
CA GLU A 126 2.17 -20.61 -1.00
C GLU A 126 1.06 -20.35 -2.02
N GLN A 127 1.12 -19.22 -2.73
CA GLN A 127 0.18 -18.90 -3.80
C GLN A 127 0.24 -19.90 -4.98
N LYS A 128 1.40 -20.53 -5.22
CA LYS A 128 1.55 -21.56 -6.27
C LYS A 128 1.06 -22.92 -5.80
N VAL A 129 1.43 -23.33 -4.59
CA VAL A 129 1.08 -24.64 -4.03
C VAL A 129 -0.41 -24.71 -3.72
N GLY A 130 -1.00 -23.66 -3.13
CA GLY A 130 -2.43 -23.59 -2.86
C GLY A 130 -3.31 -23.51 -4.12
N ASN A 131 -2.73 -23.17 -5.27
CA ASN A 131 -3.39 -23.18 -6.58
C ASN A 131 -3.01 -24.40 -7.43
N ASP A 132 -2.25 -25.38 -6.90
CA ASP A 132 -1.98 -26.61 -7.63
C ASP A 132 -3.25 -27.50 -7.60
N PRO A 133 -3.89 -27.77 -8.75
CA PRO A 133 -5.09 -28.62 -8.79
C PRO A 133 -4.85 -30.06 -8.31
N LYS A 134 -3.59 -30.46 -8.06
CA LYS A 134 -3.24 -31.77 -7.47
C LYS A 134 -3.09 -31.75 -5.95
N SER A 135 -3.19 -30.59 -5.29
CA SER A 135 -3.04 -30.47 -3.82
C SER A 135 -4.37 -30.49 -3.05
N ASN A 136 -5.52 -30.64 -3.72
CA ASN A 136 -6.86 -30.76 -3.14
C ASN A 136 -7.57 -32.04 -3.60
#